data_AF-A0A959ENJ5-F1
#
_entry.id   AF-A0A959ENJ5-F1
#
_cell.length_a   1.000
_cell.length_b   1.000
_cell.length_c   1.000
_cell.angle_alpha   90.00
_cell.angle_beta   90.00
_cell.angle_gamma   90.00
#
_symmetry.space_group_name_H-M   'P 1'
#
loop_
_entity.id
_entity.type
_entity.pdbx_description
1 polymer ?
#
loop_
_entity_poly.entity_id
_entity_poly.type
_entity_poly.pdbx_seq_one_letter_code
_entity_poly.pdbx_strand_id
1 'polypeptide(L)'
;AWMTALRHAMRQRRSWEITMDHRANKEWAQMIHVPERENTLEDELTPYLSAEEKARVLSKSNKQTALLFLQSQHLRQLKERGLIWEFSFLELENILQELFTLQGQSERIKNFPYPRQYATLGYYFVWSFVLLLPFGVIPEFSMIGEKLVDAYPLVGQYFVWLSIPFIVIVAWVFHTMHRIGTVGENPFEGS
;
A
#
# COMPACT_ATOMS: atom_id res chain seq x y z
N ALA A 1 1.10 -11.40 20.51
CA ALA A 1 -0.11 -11.98 19.87
C ALA A 1 -0.91 -10.98 19.05
N TRP A 2 -1.58 -9.97 19.63
CA TRP A 2 -2.47 -9.05 18.88
C TRP A 2 -1.78 -8.36 17.70
N MET A 3 -0.64 -7.69 17.95
CA MET A 3 0.12 -7.01 16.88
C MET A 3 0.54 -7.98 15.77
N THR A 4 0.97 -9.19 16.11
CA THR A 4 1.32 -10.25 15.15
C THR A 4 0.15 -10.57 14.23
N ALA A 5 -1.03 -10.83 14.81
CA ALA A 5 -2.23 -11.08 14.04
C ALA A 5 -2.60 -9.87 13.19
N LEU A 6 -2.42 -8.65 13.70
CA LEU A 6 -2.75 -7.42 12.97
C LEU A 6 -1.85 -7.24 11.74
N ARG A 7 -0.54 -7.43 11.88
CA ARG A 7 0.39 -7.38 10.73
C ARG A 7 0.01 -8.41 9.67
N HIS A 8 -0.29 -9.65 10.08
CA HIS A 8 -0.77 -10.70 9.19
C HIS A 8 -2.06 -10.27 8.46
N ALA A 9 -3.06 -9.74 9.16
CA ALA A 9 -4.29 -9.25 8.52
C ALA A 9 -4.05 -8.12 7.52
N MET A 10 -3.21 -7.14 7.87
CA MET A 10 -2.94 -5.99 7.00
C MET A 10 -2.16 -6.40 5.74
N ARG A 11 -1.33 -7.45 5.83
CA ARG A 11 -0.53 -7.98 4.71
C ARG A 11 -1.23 -9.07 3.90
N GLN A 12 -2.41 -9.52 4.31
CA GLN A 12 -3.20 -10.46 3.51
C GLN A 12 -3.62 -9.83 2.19
N ARG A 13 -3.38 -10.56 1.09
CA ARG A 13 -3.74 -10.11 -0.25
C ARG A 13 -5.26 -10.04 -0.39
N ARG A 14 -5.76 -8.92 -0.90
CA ARG A 14 -7.13 -8.77 -1.36
C ARG A 14 -7.21 -9.03 -2.86
N SER A 15 -8.37 -9.51 -3.34
CA SER A 15 -8.56 -9.85 -4.76
C SER A 15 -8.34 -8.69 -5.73
N TRP A 16 -8.33 -7.47 -5.21
CA TRP A 16 -8.14 -6.23 -5.97
C TRP A 16 -6.73 -5.67 -5.96
N GLU A 17 -5.85 -6.26 -5.19
CA GLU A 17 -4.47 -5.82 -5.06
C GLU A 17 -3.65 -6.40 -6.23
N ILE A 18 -3.26 -5.51 -7.14
CA ILE A 18 -2.51 -5.83 -8.37
C ILE A 18 -1.00 -5.60 -8.23
N THR A 19 -0.53 -5.01 -7.13
CA THR A 19 0.89 -4.69 -6.91
C THR A 19 1.76 -5.92 -7.07
N MET A 20 1.30 -7.08 -6.57
CA MET A 20 2.03 -8.34 -6.68
C MET A 20 1.95 -9.00 -8.06
N ASP A 21 1.19 -8.46 -9.02
CA ASP A 21 1.14 -9.00 -10.38
C ASP A 21 2.32 -8.53 -11.24
N HIS A 22 2.90 -7.38 -10.89
CA HIS A 22 4.09 -6.84 -11.58
C HIS A 22 5.37 -7.61 -11.23
N ARG A 23 6.11 -8.03 -12.26
CA ARG A 23 7.36 -8.80 -12.13
C ARG A 23 8.39 -8.13 -11.21
N ALA A 24 8.60 -6.81 -11.36
CA ALA A 24 9.55 -6.07 -10.53
C ALA A 24 9.19 -6.15 -9.03
N ASN A 25 7.90 -6.08 -8.70
CA ASN A 25 7.44 -6.15 -7.30
C ASN A 25 7.56 -7.57 -6.74
N LYS A 26 7.43 -8.61 -7.57
CA LYS A 26 7.69 -10.01 -7.16
C LYS A 26 9.16 -10.25 -6.87
N GLU A 27 10.05 -9.76 -7.73
CA GLU A 27 11.50 -9.87 -7.54
C GLU A 27 11.93 -9.12 -6.27
N TRP A 28 11.42 -7.90 -6.06
CA TRP A 28 11.66 -7.12 -4.84
C TRP A 28 11.13 -7.81 -3.58
N ALA A 29 9.92 -8.38 -3.65
CA ALA A 29 9.33 -9.14 -2.57
C ALA A 29 10.10 -10.42 -2.18
N GLN A 30 10.87 -11.00 -3.10
CA GLN A 30 11.75 -12.14 -2.80
C GLN A 30 13.05 -11.70 -2.12
N MET A 31 13.49 -10.45 -2.36
CA MET A 31 14.65 -9.87 -1.68
C MET A 31 14.31 -9.34 -0.29
N ILE A 32 13.10 -8.82 -0.10
CA ILE A 32 12.61 -8.35 1.20
C ILE A 32 11.95 -9.54 1.92
N HIS A 33 12.68 -10.12 2.88
CA HIS A 33 12.17 -11.14 3.79
C HIS A 33 11.08 -10.57 4.69
N VAL A 34 9.81 -10.71 4.28
CA VAL A 34 8.63 -10.31 5.07
C VAL A 34 8.17 -11.50 5.91
N PRO A 35 8.26 -11.46 7.25
CA PRO A 35 7.96 -12.60 8.11
C PRO A 35 6.57 -13.22 7.88
N GLU A 36 5.56 -12.39 7.63
CA GLU A 36 4.17 -12.80 7.41
C GLU A 36 3.95 -13.54 6.08
N ARG A 37 4.94 -13.55 5.19
CA ARG A 37 4.93 -14.34 3.95
C ARG A 37 5.67 -15.66 4.08
N GLU A 38 6.59 -15.76 5.04
CA GLU A 38 7.42 -16.94 5.26
C GLU A 38 6.80 -17.87 6.30
N ASN A 39 6.23 -17.30 7.36
CA ASN A 39 5.64 -18.03 8.47
C ASN A 39 4.12 -17.95 8.43
N THR A 40 3.46 -18.99 8.94
CA THR A 40 2.02 -18.92 9.13
C THR A 40 1.68 -18.12 10.38
N LEU A 41 0.53 -17.45 10.38
CA LEU A 41 -0.01 -16.81 11.58
C LEU A 41 -0.12 -17.82 12.73
N GLU A 42 -0.45 -19.07 12.42
CA GLU A 42 -0.61 -20.14 13.40
C GLU A 42 0.70 -20.41 14.15
N ASP A 43 1.83 -20.49 13.44
CA ASP A 43 3.15 -20.73 14.01
C ASP A 43 3.58 -19.55 14.88
N GLU A 44 3.44 -18.32 14.37
CA GLU A 44 3.83 -17.11 15.09
C GLU A 44 2.98 -16.81 16.34
N LEU A 45 1.77 -17.38 16.46
CA LEU A 45 0.95 -17.23 17.67
C LEU A 45 1.31 -18.23 18.78
N THR A 46 1.99 -19.33 18.45
CA THR A 46 2.34 -20.41 19.38
C THR A 46 3.13 -19.94 20.62
N PRO A 47 4.10 -19.00 20.51
CA PRO A 47 4.84 -18.52 21.68
C PRO A 47 4.02 -17.67 22.66
N TYR A 48 2.83 -17.19 22.23
CA TYR A 48 2.06 -16.21 22.98
C TYR A 48 0.77 -16.74 23.59
N LEU A 49 0.25 -17.87 23.10
CA LEU A 49 -1.07 -18.38 23.44
C LEU A 49 -0.99 -19.85 23.81
N SER A 50 -1.81 -20.26 24.77
CA SER A 50 -2.06 -21.68 25.00
C SER A 50 -2.74 -22.33 23.79
N ALA A 51 -2.69 -23.66 23.69
CA ALA A 51 -3.32 -24.39 22.60
C ALA A 51 -4.84 -24.13 22.51
N GLU A 52 -5.51 -24.00 23.66
CA GLU A 52 -6.94 -23.73 23.75
C GLU A 52 -7.29 -22.31 23.25
N GLU A 53 -6.57 -21.30 23.70
CA GLU A 53 -6.75 -19.91 23.26
C GLU A 53 -6.44 -19.74 21.78
N LYS A 54 -5.37 -20.39 21.31
CA LYS A 54 -4.98 -20.40 19.90
C LYS A 54 -6.09 -20.99 19.03
N ALA A 55 -6.63 -22.16 19.39
CA ALA A 55 -7.74 -22.77 18.66
C ALA A 55 -8.99 -21.85 18.65
N ARG A 56 -9.32 -21.25 19.80
CA ARG A 56 -10.43 -20.29 19.91
C ARG A 56 -10.23 -19.08 19.01
N VAL A 57 -9.03 -18.48 18.98
CA VAL A 57 -8.70 -17.32 18.15
C VAL A 57 -8.74 -17.66 16.66
N LEU A 58 -8.13 -18.79 16.26
CA LEU A 58 -8.06 -19.18 14.85
C LEU A 58 -9.43 -19.48 14.24
N SER A 59 -10.39 -19.94 15.06
CA SER A 59 -11.79 -20.16 14.64
C SER A 59 -12.55 -18.88 14.27
N LYS A 60 -12.05 -17.70 14.65
CA LYS A 60 -12.71 -16.42 14.37
C LYS A 60 -12.28 -15.86 13.01
N SER A 61 -13.20 -15.13 12.38
CA SER A 61 -12.93 -14.40 11.13
C SER A 61 -11.91 -13.27 11.37
N ASN A 62 -12.19 -12.40 12.34
CA ASN A 62 -11.27 -11.35 12.79
C ASN A 62 -10.47 -11.85 14.01
N LYS A 63 -9.29 -12.42 13.74
CA LYS A 63 -8.39 -13.02 14.73
C LYS A 63 -7.76 -11.97 15.65
N GLN A 64 -7.57 -10.76 15.12
CA GLN A 64 -6.97 -9.61 15.79
C GLN A 64 -7.92 -9.08 16.88
N THR A 65 -9.19 -8.86 16.51
CA THR A 65 -10.26 -8.50 17.44
C THR A 65 -10.46 -9.58 18.49
N ALA A 66 -10.41 -10.86 18.09
CA ALA A 66 -10.54 -11.97 19.03
C ALA A 66 -9.43 -11.96 20.11
N LEU A 67 -8.22 -11.53 19.75
CA LEU A 67 -7.10 -11.40 20.68
C LEU A 67 -7.26 -10.23 21.65
N LEU A 68 -7.70 -9.06 21.18
CA LEU A 68 -8.01 -7.93 22.08
C LEU A 68 -9.15 -8.27 23.04
N PHE A 69 -10.16 -8.99 22.57
CA PHE A 69 -11.25 -9.47 23.41
C PHE A 69 -10.75 -10.44 24.49
N LEU A 70 -9.88 -11.39 24.12
CA LEU A 70 -9.25 -12.31 25.09
C LEU A 70 -8.42 -11.54 26.12
N GLN A 71 -7.68 -10.52 25.69
CA GLN A 71 -6.90 -9.66 26.59
C GLN A 71 -7.79 -8.90 27.59
N SER A 72 -8.91 -8.33 27.16
CA SER A 72 -9.89 -7.70 28.06
C SER A 72 -10.48 -8.71 29.06
N GLN A 73 -10.79 -9.94 28.60
CA GLN A 73 -11.24 -11.00 29.52
C GLN A 73 -10.21 -11.32 30.60
N HIS A 74 -8.91 -11.36 30.26
CA HIS A 74 -7.85 -11.58 31.24
C HIS A 74 -7.73 -10.44 32.24
N LEU A 75 -7.79 -9.18 31.78
CA LEU A 75 -7.77 -8.03 32.68
C LEU A 75 -8.93 -8.06 33.68
N ARG A 76 -10.12 -8.39 33.18
CA ARG A 76 -11.31 -8.54 34.03
C ARG A 76 -11.12 -9.63 35.08
N GLN A 77 -10.59 -10.80 34.71
CA GLN A 77 -10.33 -11.88 35.66
C GLN A 77 -9.29 -11.49 36.72
N LEU A 78 -8.23 -10.77 36.34
CA LEU A 78 -7.23 -10.27 37.29
C LEU A 78 -7.82 -9.25 38.27
N LYS A 79 -8.71 -8.38 37.78
CA LYS A 79 -9.47 -7.44 38.61
C LYS A 79 -10.43 -8.14 39.57
N GLU A 80 -11.17 -9.14 39.11
CA GLU A 80 -12.08 -9.95 39.94
C GLU A 80 -11.34 -10.73 41.03
N ARG A 81 -10.07 -11.10 40.79
CA ARG A 81 -9.19 -11.71 41.81
C ARG A 81 -8.55 -10.69 42.77
N GLY A 82 -8.82 -9.39 42.60
CA GLY A 82 -8.22 -8.32 43.41
C GLY A 82 -6.73 -8.07 43.14
N LEU A 83 -6.18 -8.59 42.04
CA LEU A 83 -4.77 -8.43 41.67
C LEU A 83 -4.49 -7.10 40.97
N ILE A 84 -5.53 -6.47 40.44
CA ILE A 84 -5.47 -5.16 39.78
C ILE A 84 -6.40 -4.21 40.53
N TRP A 85 -5.88 -3.04 40.86
CA TRP A 85 -6.66 -1.96 41.47
C TRP A 85 -7.64 -1.34 40.47
N GLU A 86 -8.81 -0.90 40.93
CA GLU A 86 -9.92 -0.47 40.05
C GLU A 86 -9.50 0.59 39.03
N PHE A 87 -8.79 1.64 39.44
CA PHE A 87 -8.39 2.68 38.49
C PHE A 87 -7.31 2.19 37.51
N SER A 88 -6.40 1.31 37.93
CA SER A 88 -5.45 0.69 36.98
C SER A 88 -6.18 -0.18 35.96
N PHE A 89 -7.23 -0.89 36.37
CA PHE A 89 -8.08 -1.65 35.45
C PHE A 89 -8.79 -0.74 34.45
N LEU A 90 -9.36 0.38 34.91
CA LEU A 90 -10.00 1.38 34.03
C LEU A 90 -9.02 1.95 33.00
N GLU A 91 -7.80 2.30 33.41
CA GLU A 91 -6.77 2.78 32.48
C GLU A 91 -6.36 1.72 31.44
N LEU A 92 -6.23 0.45 31.85
CA LEU A 92 -5.88 -0.63 30.93
C LEU A 92 -7.01 -0.93 29.93
N GLU A 93 -8.27 -0.87 30.36
CA GLU A 93 -9.43 -0.99 29.47
C GLU A 93 -9.52 0.19 28.49
N ASN A 94 -9.20 1.42 28.92
CA ASN A 94 -9.11 2.58 28.04
C ASN A 94 -8.07 2.36 26.93
N ILE A 95 -6.90 1.80 27.26
CA ILE A 95 -5.88 1.44 26.27
C ILE A 95 -6.44 0.40 25.29
N LEU A 96 -7.11 -0.66 25.76
CA LEU A 96 -7.70 -1.67 24.87
C LEU A 96 -8.75 -1.05 23.93
N GLN A 97 -9.58 -0.13 24.42
CA GLN A 97 -10.54 0.61 23.60
C GLN A 97 -9.84 1.45 22.52
N GLU A 98 -8.73 2.10 22.85
CA GLU A 98 -7.92 2.82 21.86
C GLU A 98 -7.34 1.87 20.81
N LEU A 99 -6.81 0.71 21.22
CA LEU A 99 -6.29 -0.31 20.28
C LEU A 99 -7.38 -0.84 19.34
N PHE A 100 -8.60 -1.08 19.83
CA PHE A 100 -9.75 -1.42 18.97
C PHE A 100 -10.05 -0.31 17.96
N THR A 101 -10.01 0.94 18.40
CA THR A 101 -10.27 2.11 17.55
C THR A 101 -9.22 2.21 16.43
N LEU A 102 -7.94 2.12 16.77
CA LEU A 102 -6.83 2.16 15.81
C LEU A 102 -6.83 0.97 14.86
N GLN A 103 -7.15 -0.23 15.36
CA GLN A 103 -7.34 -1.40 14.51
C GLN A 103 -8.46 -1.17 13.49
N GLY A 104 -9.61 -0.66 13.93
CA GLY A 104 -10.74 -0.38 13.03
C GLY A 104 -10.40 0.67 11.97
N GLN A 105 -9.61 1.70 12.32
CA GLN A 105 -9.10 2.67 11.34
C GLN A 105 -8.18 2.01 10.30
N SER A 106 -7.25 1.16 10.74
CA SER A 106 -6.32 0.45 9.86
C SER A 106 -7.06 -0.51 8.92
N GLU A 107 -8.04 -1.25 9.44
CA GLU A 107 -8.92 -2.12 8.65
C GLU A 107 -9.73 -1.35 7.62
N ARG A 108 -10.19 -0.13 7.95
CA ARG A 108 -10.89 0.73 6.98
C ARG A 108 -9.98 1.14 5.83
N ILE A 109 -8.74 1.53 6.11
CA ILE A 109 -7.74 1.87 5.09
C ILE A 109 -7.49 0.67 4.17
N LYS A 110 -7.33 -0.54 4.74
CA LYS A 110 -7.08 -1.77 3.97
C LYS A 110 -8.30 -2.20 3.13
N ASN A 111 -9.50 -2.10 3.67
CA ASN A 111 -10.71 -2.69 3.06
C ASN A 111 -11.50 -1.72 2.18
N PHE A 112 -11.31 -0.41 2.33
CA PHE A 112 -11.98 0.62 1.53
C PHE A 112 -10.93 1.42 0.73
N PRO A 113 -10.35 0.82 -0.32
CA PRO A 113 -9.41 1.55 -1.19
C PRO A 113 -10.13 2.68 -1.92
N TYR A 114 -9.33 3.60 -2.47
CA TYR A 114 -9.84 4.68 -3.31
C TYR A 114 -10.71 4.12 -4.46
N PRO A 115 -11.81 4.79 -4.86
CA PRO A 115 -12.73 4.21 -5.83
C PRO A 115 -12.02 3.91 -7.15
N ARG A 116 -12.04 2.64 -7.58
CA ARG A 116 -11.26 2.18 -8.74
C ARG A 116 -11.62 2.82 -10.07
N GLN A 117 -12.80 3.42 -10.17
CA GLN A 117 -13.19 4.20 -11.34
C GLN A 117 -12.17 5.32 -11.59
N TYR A 118 -11.67 5.96 -10.53
CA TYR A 118 -10.64 6.99 -10.66
C TYR A 118 -9.28 6.43 -11.10
N ALA A 119 -8.85 5.30 -10.52
CA ALA A 119 -7.59 4.64 -10.93
C ALA A 119 -7.63 4.22 -12.41
N THR A 120 -8.74 3.63 -12.84
CA THR A 120 -8.96 3.15 -14.22
C THR A 120 -9.03 4.31 -15.21
N LEU A 121 -9.78 5.37 -14.88
CA LEU A 121 -9.85 6.58 -15.72
C LEU A 121 -8.49 7.28 -15.80
N GLY A 122 -7.77 7.39 -14.68
CA GLY A 122 -6.42 7.95 -14.63
C GLY A 122 -5.47 7.21 -15.56
N TYR A 123 -5.52 5.87 -15.57
CA TYR A 123 -4.74 5.06 -16.51
C TYR A 123 -5.05 5.43 -17.96
N TYR A 124 -6.32 5.44 -18.36
CA TYR A 124 -6.70 5.77 -19.73
C TYR A 124 -6.33 7.19 -20.13
N PHE A 125 -6.46 8.17 -19.24
CA PHE A 125 -6.09 9.55 -19.52
C PHE A 125 -4.58 9.73 -19.70
N VAL A 126 -3.76 9.13 -18.84
CA VAL A 126 -2.30 9.20 -18.96
C VAL A 126 -1.83 8.57 -20.27
N TRP A 127 -2.34 7.38 -20.61
CA TRP A 127 -1.98 6.72 -21.86
C TRP A 127 -2.46 7.46 -23.10
N SER A 128 -3.68 8.01 -23.07
CA SER A 128 -4.20 8.85 -24.16
C SER A 128 -3.36 10.11 -24.34
N PHE A 129 -2.97 10.75 -23.24
CA PHE A 129 -2.09 11.92 -23.26
C PHE A 129 -0.71 11.59 -23.85
N VAL A 130 -0.05 10.54 -23.36
CA VAL A 130 1.28 10.12 -23.85
C VAL A 130 1.23 9.74 -25.34
N LEU A 131 0.15 9.10 -25.80
CA LEU A 131 -0.04 8.76 -27.21
C LEU A 131 -0.25 10.00 -28.11
N LEU A 132 -0.95 11.02 -27.60
CA LEU A 132 -1.25 12.24 -28.36
C LEU A 132 -0.11 13.27 -28.31
N LEU A 133 0.74 13.21 -27.29
CA LEU A 133 1.84 14.15 -27.06
C LEU A 133 2.77 14.38 -28.27
N PRO A 134 3.20 13.33 -29.03
CA PRO A 134 4.07 13.52 -30.19
C PRO A 134 3.45 14.40 -31.28
N PHE A 135 2.13 14.30 -31.48
CA PHE A 135 1.41 15.07 -32.49
C PHE A 135 1.39 16.57 -32.17
N GLY A 136 1.47 16.95 -30.89
CA GLY A 136 1.59 18.34 -30.47
C GLY A 136 3.02 18.85 -30.45
N VAL A 137 3.99 18.03 -30.03
CA VAL A 137 5.37 18.47 -29.80
C VAL A 137 6.21 18.51 -31.08
N ILE A 138 6.10 17.50 -31.95
CA ILE A 138 6.96 17.39 -33.14
C ILE A 138 6.81 18.61 -34.08
N PRO A 139 5.58 19.09 -34.41
CA PRO A 139 5.43 20.25 -35.28
C PRO A 139 6.05 21.53 -34.70
N GLU A 140 5.91 21.76 -33.39
CA GLU A 140 6.49 22.92 -32.71
C GLU A 140 8.02 22.90 -32.77
N PHE A 141 8.63 21.75 -32.52
CA PHE A 141 10.09 21.60 -32.64
C PHE A 141 10.56 21.74 -34.10
N SER A 142 9.76 21.32 -35.08
CA SER A 142 10.04 21.57 -36.50
C SER A 142 10.05 23.06 -36.83
N MET A 143 9.01 23.78 -36.42
CA MET A 143 8.90 25.23 -36.65
C MET A 143 10.03 26.02 -35.95
N ILE A 144 10.45 25.60 -34.76
CA ILE A 144 11.59 26.21 -34.06
C ILE A 144 12.89 25.90 -34.82
N GLY A 145 13.07 24.66 -35.27
CA GLY A 145 14.22 24.24 -36.08
C GLY A 145 14.39 25.09 -37.33
N GLU A 146 13.31 25.29 -38.10
CA GLU A 146 13.29 26.15 -39.30
C GLU A 146 13.79 27.58 -39.01
N LYS A 147 13.31 28.19 -37.93
CA LYS A 147 13.76 29.54 -37.52
C LYS A 147 15.23 29.59 -37.07
N LEU A 148 15.75 28.49 -36.53
CA LEU A 148 17.15 28.40 -36.12
C LEU A 148 18.11 28.17 -37.28
N VAL A 149 17.65 27.59 -38.40
CA VAL A 149 18.53 27.30 -39.55
C VAL A 149 19.21 28.56 -40.08
N ASP A 150 18.52 29.70 -40.07
CA ASP A 150 19.05 30.98 -40.57
C ASP A 150 20.26 31.49 -39.77
N ALA A 151 20.26 31.29 -38.44
CA ALA A 151 21.34 31.74 -37.56
C ALA A 151 22.37 30.64 -37.25
N TYR A 152 21.93 29.38 -37.21
CA TYR A 152 22.72 28.21 -36.82
C TYR A 152 22.36 27.00 -37.71
N PRO A 153 22.91 26.90 -38.93
CA PRO A 153 22.50 25.90 -39.93
C PRO A 153 22.63 24.45 -39.45
N LEU A 154 23.73 24.13 -38.75
CA LEU A 154 23.97 22.80 -38.20
C LEU A 154 22.99 22.44 -37.08
N VAL A 155 22.62 23.39 -36.23
CA VAL A 155 21.74 23.13 -35.07
C VAL A 155 20.28 23.06 -35.53
N GLY A 156 19.85 23.98 -36.39
CA GLY A 156 18.48 24.03 -36.90
C GLY A 156 18.07 22.74 -37.64
N GLN A 157 18.96 22.16 -38.45
CA GLN A 157 18.69 20.95 -39.22
C GLN A 157 18.37 19.73 -38.33
N TYR A 158 19.04 19.59 -37.19
CA TYR A 158 18.84 18.46 -36.27
C TYR A 158 17.94 18.79 -35.07
N PHE A 159 17.46 20.03 -34.95
CA PHE A 159 16.71 20.48 -33.78
C PHE A 159 15.44 19.66 -33.52
N VAL A 160 14.77 19.19 -34.58
CA VAL A 160 13.56 18.35 -34.47
C VAL A 160 13.80 17.08 -33.67
N TRP A 161 15.00 16.49 -33.74
CA TRP A 161 15.34 15.28 -32.99
C TRP A 161 15.32 15.49 -31.47
N LEU A 162 15.45 16.73 -30.98
CA LEU A 162 15.32 17.07 -29.57
C LEU A 162 13.89 16.85 -29.04
N SER A 163 12.89 16.76 -29.93
CA SER A 163 11.52 16.42 -29.55
C SER A 163 11.42 15.02 -28.93
N ILE A 164 12.23 14.06 -29.38
CA ILE A 164 12.21 12.68 -28.88
C ILE A 164 12.57 12.61 -27.39
N PRO A 165 13.76 13.04 -26.93
CA PRO A 165 14.08 13.01 -25.50
C PRO A 165 13.12 13.88 -24.67
N PHE A 166 12.62 14.99 -25.22
CA PHE A 166 11.61 15.81 -24.53
C PHE A 166 10.30 15.04 -24.27
N ILE A 167 9.74 14.40 -25.30
CA ILE A 167 8.53 13.56 -25.20
C ILE A 167 8.77 12.42 -24.21
N VAL A 168 9.93 11.76 -24.27
CA VAL A 168 10.28 10.65 -23.35
C VAL A 168 10.29 11.12 -21.90
N ILE A 169 10.90 12.27 -21.61
CA ILE A 169 10.94 12.83 -20.24
C ILE A 169 9.53 13.15 -19.75
N VAL A 170 8.71 13.84 -20.56
CA VAL A 170 7.34 14.19 -20.18
C VAL A 170 6.50 12.93 -19.97
N ALA A 171 6.57 11.96 -20.89
CA ALA A 171 5.87 10.69 -20.76
C ALA A 171 6.29 9.93 -19.48
N TRP A 172 7.59 9.91 -19.20
CA TRP A 172 8.12 9.30 -17.97
C TRP A 172 7.59 9.99 -16.70
N VAL A 173 7.52 11.32 -16.67
CA VAL A 173 6.97 12.08 -15.53
C VAL A 173 5.51 11.71 -15.28
N PHE A 174 4.64 11.76 -16.32
CA PHE A 174 3.22 11.46 -16.16
C PHE A 174 2.97 9.99 -15.81
N HIS A 175 3.69 9.07 -16.46
CA HIS A 175 3.60 7.65 -16.15
C HIS A 175 4.05 7.36 -14.71
N THR A 176 5.14 8.00 -14.25
CA THR A 176 5.66 7.83 -12.89
C THR A 176 4.69 8.41 -11.86
N MET A 177 4.12 9.59 -12.11
CA MET A 177 3.09 10.18 -11.23
C MET A 177 1.89 9.24 -11.06
N HIS A 178 1.39 8.65 -12.14
CA HIS A 178 0.30 7.67 -12.07
C HIS A 178 0.68 6.41 -11.30
N ARG A 179 1.90 5.90 -11.52
CA ARG A 179 2.41 4.73 -10.80
C ARG A 179 2.55 4.99 -9.30
N ILE A 180 3.04 6.16 -8.89
CA ILE A 180 3.14 6.52 -7.47
C ILE A 180 1.75 6.58 -6.84
N GLY A 181 0.77 7.17 -7.53
CA GLY A 181 -0.61 7.23 -7.07
C GLY A 181 -1.20 5.83 -6.82
N THR A 182 -1.04 4.92 -7.77
CA THR A 182 -1.58 3.54 -7.67
C THR A 182 -0.87 2.69 -6.60
N VAL A 183 0.45 2.80 -6.45
CA VAL A 183 1.20 2.11 -5.39
C VAL A 183 0.87 2.66 -4.01
N GLY A 184 0.62 3.98 -3.91
CA GLY A 184 0.21 4.63 -2.66
C GLY A 184 -1.18 4.24 -2.15
N GLU A 185 -2.00 3.53 -2.93
CA GLU A 185 -3.35 3.12 -2.54
C GLU A 185 -3.36 2.08 -1.41
N ASN A 186 -2.28 1.29 -1.25
CA ASN A 186 -2.18 0.28 -0.20
C ASN A 186 -0.88 0.38 0.61
N PRO A 187 -0.90 1.03 1.79
CA PRO A 187 0.32 1.25 2.58
C PRO A 187 0.87 -0.02 3.25
N PHE A 188 0.15 -1.14 3.21
CA PHE A 188 0.49 -2.34 3.98
C PHE A 188 1.33 -3.37 3.23
N GLU A 189 1.54 -3.20 1.92
CA GLU A 189 2.16 -4.21 1.06
C GLU A 189 3.70 -4.24 1.10
N GLY A 190 4.34 -3.20 1.64
CA GLY A 190 5.80 -3.11 1.76
C GLY A 190 6.52 -2.97 0.40
N SER A 191 5.91 -2.23 -0.53
CA SER A 191 6.46 -1.89 -1.86
C SER A 191 7.36 -0.68 -1.83
#